data_AF-A0A9N8IKR9-F1
#
_entry.id   AF-A0A9N8IKR9-F1
#
_cell.length_a   1.000
_cell.length_b   1.000
_cell.length_c   1.000
_cell.angle_alpha   90.00
_cell.angle_beta   90.00
_cell.angle_gamma   90.00
#
_symmetry.space_group_name_H-M   'P 1'
#
loop_
_entity.id
_entity.type
_entity.pdbx_description
1 polymer ?
#
loop_
_entity_poly.entity_id
_entity_poly.type
_entity_poly.pdbx_seq_one_letter_code
_entity_poly.pdbx_strand_id
1 'polypeptide(L)'
;MWINGVQKEVSLDKVQTDKKNVTVQELDAQARRYLQKDLKLYNNDTLGGKIQRGKIEFDSSDGSKVSYDLFDVKGDFPEKQLRIYSDNKTLSTEHLHIDIYLYEK
;
A
#
# COMPACT_ATOMS: atom_id res chain seq x y z
N MET A 1 10.60 2.33 0.75
CA MET A 1 10.18 0.99 0.29
C MET A 1 11.36 0.03 0.40
N TRP A 2 11.12 -1.20 0.82
CA TRP A 2 12.13 -2.26 0.94
C TRP A 2 11.71 -3.51 0.19
N ILE A 3 12.65 -4.14 -0.51
CA ILE A 3 12.49 -5.45 -1.13
C ILE A 3 13.57 -6.36 -0.55
N ASN A 4 13.18 -7.45 0.12
CA ASN A 4 14.11 -8.37 0.82
C ASN A 4 15.07 -7.63 1.77
N GLY A 5 14.56 -6.60 2.47
CA GLY A 5 15.35 -5.78 3.40
C GLY A 5 16.24 -4.72 2.73
N VAL A 6 16.34 -4.70 1.40
CA VAL A 6 17.10 -3.68 0.67
C VAL A 6 16.21 -2.49 0.36
N GLN A 7 16.61 -1.30 0.83
CA GLN A 7 15.87 -0.06 0.57
C GLN A 7 15.93 0.31 -0.92
N LYS A 8 14.79 0.76 -1.44
CA LYS A 8 14.63 1.29 -2.80
C LYS A 8 14.06 2.71 -2.71
N GLU A 9 14.67 3.61 -3.46
CA GLU A 9 14.13 4.95 -3.68
C GLU A 9 12.85 4.86 -4.53
N VAL A 10 11.84 5.62 -4.15
CA VAL A 10 10.56 5.72 -4.85
C VAL A 10 10.28 7.19 -5.07
N SER A 11 9.92 7.54 -6.30
CA SER A 11 9.59 8.93 -6.64
C SER A 11 8.31 9.39 -5.94
N LEU A 12 8.29 10.65 -5.52
CA LEU A 12 7.17 11.26 -4.78
C LEU A 12 5.90 11.43 -5.62
N ASP A 13 5.99 11.30 -6.94
CA ASP A 13 4.83 11.38 -7.85
C ASP A 13 3.93 10.14 -7.82
N LYS A 14 4.34 9.06 -7.15
CA LYS A 14 3.62 7.78 -7.16
C LYS A 14 2.39 7.77 -6.26
N VAL A 15 2.39 8.57 -5.22
CA VAL A 15 1.25 8.76 -4.32
C VAL A 15 1.16 10.24 -4.00
N GLN A 16 0.05 10.87 -4.39
CA GLN A 16 -0.17 12.29 -4.22
C GLN A 16 -1.56 12.55 -3.69
N THR A 17 -1.70 13.63 -2.93
CA THR A 17 -3.00 14.16 -2.52
C THR A 17 -2.86 15.63 -2.15
N ASP A 18 -3.91 16.39 -2.45
CA ASP A 18 -3.98 17.82 -2.11
C ASP A 18 -4.82 18.04 -0.83
N LYS A 19 -5.34 16.96 -0.25
CA LYS A 19 -6.24 17.00 0.92
C LYS A 19 -5.42 17.10 2.19
N LYS A 20 -5.78 18.03 3.07
CA LYS A 20 -5.19 18.10 4.42
C LYS A 20 -5.43 16.82 5.23
N ASN A 21 -6.66 16.29 5.16
CA ASN A 21 -7.04 15.00 5.71
C ASN A 21 -7.46 14.08 4.55
N VAL A 22 -6.73 12.99 4.37
CA VAL A 22 -6.91 12.07 3.24
C VAL A 22 -7.40 10.71 3.74
N THR A 23 -8.22 10.02 2.96
CA THR A 23 -8.61 8.65 3.30
C THR A 23 -7.43 7.72 3.09
N VAL A 24 -7.24 6.73 3.97
CA VAL A 24 -6.20 5.71 3.79
C VAL A 24 -6.42 4.95 2.48
N GLN A 25 -7.69 4.74 2.11
CA GLN A 25 -8.09 4.15 0.83
C GLN A 25 -7.50 4.86 -0.39
N GLU A 26 -7.51 6.20 -0.41
CA GLU A 26 -6.98 6.98 -1.54
C GLU A 26 -5.48 6.75 -1.72
N LEU A 27 -4.73 6.72 -0.62
CA LEU A 27 -3.29 6.52 -0.64
C LEU A 27 -2.93 5.07 -0.98
N ASP A 28 -3.61 4.09 -0.37
CA ASP A 28 -3.36 2.67 -0.58
C ASP A 28 -3.68 2.26 -2.03
N ALA A 29 -4.77 2.76 -2.60
CA ALA A 29 -5.11 2.49 -4.00
C ALA A 29 -4.03 3.00 -4.97
N GLN A 30 -3.48 4.19 -4.73
CA GLN A 30 -2.37 4.75 -5.53
C GLN A 30 -1.09 3.92 -5.37
N ALA A 31 -0.72 3.59 -4.13
CA ALA A 31 0.46 2.79 -3.83
C ALA A 31 0.37 1.40 -4.48
N ARG A 32 -0.75 0.68 -4.31
CA ARG A 32 -0.96 -0.65 -4.93
C ARG A 32 -0.95 -0.58 -6.44
N ARG A 33 -1.48 0.49 -7.05
CA ARG A 33 -1.39 0.70 -8.50
C ARG A 33 0.06 0.86 -8.97
N TYR A 34 0.87 1.62 -8.25
CA TYR A 34 2.31 1.72 -8.53
C TYR A 34 3.01 0.37 -8.41
N LEU A 35 2.78 -0.35 -7.30
CA LEU A 35 3.39 -1.66 -7.06
C LEU A 35 2.99 -2.68 -8.14
N GLN A 36 1.73 -2.67 -8.58
CA GLN A 36 1.29 -3.52 -9.68
C GLN A 36 1.99 -3.17 -11.00
N LYS A 37 2.13 -1.87 -11.32
CA LYS A 37 2.76 -1.43 -12.57
C LYS A 37 4.25 -1.77 -12.63
N ASP A 38 4.97 -1.52 -11.54
CA ASP A 38 6.43 -1.57 -11.53
C ASP A 38 6.96 -2.94 -11.09
N LEU A 39 6.23 -3.64 -10.21
CA LEU A 39 6.66 -4.91 -9.62
C LEU A 39 5.75 -6.09 -9.96
N LYS A 40 4.67 -5.86 -10.71
CA LYS A 40 3.68 -6.89 -11.05
C LYS A 40 3.14 -7.59 -9.78
N LEU A 41 2.89 -6.81 -8.73
CA LEU A 41 2.60 -7.27 -7.37
C LEU A 41 1.58 -8.42 -7.29
N TYR A 42 0.53 -8.36 -8.10
CA TYR A 42 -0.58 -9.32 -8.09
C TYR A 42 -0.58 -10.29 -9.28
N ASN A 43 0.48 -10.30 -10.09
CA ASN A 43 0.65 -11.32 -11.11
C ASN A 43 1.13 -12.62 -10.46
N ASN A 44 0.81 -13.75 -11.10
CA ASN A 44 1.43 -15.03 -10.73
C ASN A 44 2.91 -15.10 -11.19
N ASP A 45 3.62 -16.11 -10.70
CA ASP A 45 5.03 -16.35 -11.00
C ASP A 45 5.30 -16.44 -12.52
N THR A 46 4.39 -17.07 -13.29
CA THR A 46 4.56 -17.24 -14.75
C THR A 46 4.42 -15.93 -15.54
N LEU A 47 3.70 -14.95 -15.00
CA LEU A 47 3.57 -13.61 -15.55
C LEU A 47 4.58 -12.61 -14.97
N GLY A 48 5.52 -13.11 -14.16
CA GLY A 48 6.64 -12.36 -13.59
C GLY A 48 6.35 -11.67 -12.27
N GLY A 49 5.29 -12.06 -11.56
CA GLY A 49 5.07 -11.64 -10.17
C GLY A 49 6.05 -12.36 -9.24
N LYS A 50 6.98 -11.62 -8.65
CA LYS A 50 8.04 -12.19 -7.77
C LYS A 50 7.75 -12.02 -6.29
N ILE A 51 6.97 -11.00 -5.93
CA ILE A 51 6.63 -10.70 -4.54
C ILE A 51 5.61 -11.71 -4.04
N GLN A 52 5.88 -12.31 -2.88
CA GLN A 52 5.01 -13.34 -2.27
C GLN A 52 4.41 -12.88 -0.94
N ARG A 53 5.04 -11.89 -0.28
CA ARG A 53 4.53 -11.28 0.95
C ARG A 53 4.77 -9.78 0.90
N GLY A 54 3.89 -9.02 1.51
CA GLY A 54 4.07 -7.58 1.58
C GLY A 54 3.15 -6.91 2.59
N LYS A 55 3.64 -5.80 3.15
CA LYS A 55 2.90 -4.94 4.07
C LYS A 55 3.08 -3.49 3.65
N ILE A 56 2.01 -2.71 3.77
CA ILE A 56 2.03 -1.26 3.66
C ILE A 56 1.66 -0.65 5.02
N GLU A 57 2.39 0.38 5.42
CA GLU A 57 2.16 1.16 6.63
C GLU A 57 2.05 2.65 6.29
N PHE A 58 1.09 3.31 6.91
CA PHE A 58 0.87 4.75 6.84
C PHE A 58 1.09 5.32 8.24
N ASP A 59 1.98 6.29 8.35
CA ASP A 59 2.40 6.87 9.63
C ASP A 59 2.34 8.40 9.54
N SER A 60 1.51 8.98 10.40
CA SER A 60 1.19 10.41 10.47
C SER A 60 1.72 10.99 11.78
N SER A 61 2.13 12.26 11.79
CA SER A 61 2.78 12.88 12.95
C SER A 61 1.90 13.02 14.19
N ASP A 62 0.59 12.88 14.05
CA ASP A 62 -0.37 12.83 15.16
C ASP A 62 -0.33 11.49 15.94
N GLY A 63 0.55 10.57 15.55
CA GLY A 63 0.67 9.22 16.12
C GLY A 63 -0.30 8.22 15.51
N SER A 64 -1.11 8.62 14.52
CA SER A 64 -1.99 7.70 13.81
C SER A 64 -1.16 6.78 12.91
N LYS A 65 -1.29 5.48 13.14
CA LYS A 65 -0.66 4.44 12.33
C LYS A 65 -1.71 3.46 11.80
N VAL A 66 -1.66 3.18 10.50
CA VAL A 66 -2.52 2.19 9.83
C VAL A 66 -1.65 1.25 9.01
N SER A 67 -1.94 -0.04 9.04
CA SER A 67 -1.19 -1.03 8.27
C SER A 67 -2.10 -2.05 7.62
N TYR A 68 -1.78 -2.44 6.39
CA TYR A 68 -2.45 -3.53 5.69
C TYR A 68 -1.44 -4.56 5.20
N ASP A 69 -1.81 -5.83 5.30
CA ASP A 69 -1.17 -6.89 4.53
C ASP A 69 -1.64 -6.77 3.07
N LEU A 70 -0.69 -6.71 2.13
CA LEU A 70 -0.98 -6.52 0.72
C LEU A 70 -1.64 -7.74 0.07
N PHE A 71 -1.53 -8.92 0.69
CA PHE A 71 -2.02 -10.21 0.20
C PHE A 71 -3.10 -10.84 1.10
N ASP A 72 -3.47 -10.23 2.24
CA ASP A 72 -4.58 -10.72 3.08
C ASP A 72 -5.95 -10.36 2.50
N VAL A 73 -6.25 -10.91 1.32
CA VAL A 73 -7.49 -10.69 0.58
C VAL A 73 -8.58 -11.59 1.13
N LYS A 74 -9.64 -11.01 1.69
CA LYS A 74 -10.78 -11.76 2.24
C LYS A 74 -11.89 -11.94 1.20
N GLY A 75 -12.08 -13.19 0.78
CA GLY A 75 -13.15 -13.60 -0.13
C GLY A 75 -12.87 -13.30 -1.60
N ASP A 76 -13.72 -13.85 -2.48
CA ASP A 76 -13.46 -13.87 -3.92
C ASP A 76 -14.00 -12.66 -4.69
N PHE A 77 -14.77 -11.79 -4.02
CA PHE A 77 -15.50 -10.70 -4.65
C PHE A 77 -15.10 -9.33 -4.12
N PRO A 78 -15.07 -8.27 -4.97
CA PRO A 78 -14.62 -6.94 -4.59
C PRO A 78 -15.31 -6.36 -3.35
N GLU A 79 -16.59 -6.61 -3.16
CA GLU A 79 -17.35 -6.10 -2.01
C GLU A 79 -16.93 -6.69 -0.67
N LYS A 80 -16.25 -7.84 -0.66
CA LYS A 80 -15.62 -8.41 0.54
C LYS A 80 -14.19 -7.92 0.70
N GLN A 81 -13.45 -7.88 -0.41
CA GLN A 81 -12.05 -7.47 -0.43
C GLN A 81 -11.87 -6.01 -0.02
N LEU A 82 -12.77 -5.13 -0.44
CA LEU A 82 -12.73 -3.70 -0.14
C LEU A 82 -13.30 -3.34 1.24
N ARG A 83 -13.79 -4.31 2.02
CA ARG A 83 -14.31 -4.04 3.38
C ARG A 83 -13.27 -3.49 4.34
N ILE A 84 -11.98 -3.65 4.04
CA ILE A 84 -10.90 -3.06 4.83
C ILE A 84 -10.96 -1.53 4.91
N TYR A 85 -11.74 -0.88 4.03
CA TYR A 85 -11.97 0.57 4.02
C TYR A 85 -13.34 0.98 4.58
N SER A 86 -14.12 0.06 5.17
CA SER A 86 -15.50 0.36 5.60
C SER A 86 -15.58 1.36 6.75
N ASP A 87 -14.50 1.54 7.50
CA ASP A 87 -14.39 2.52 8.58
C ASP A 87 -14.17 3.96 8.05
N ASN A 88 -13.93 4.12 6.74
CA ASN A 88 -13.62 5.39 6.09
C ASN A 88 -12.48 6.15 6.81
N LYS A 89 -11.46 5.40 7.28
CA LYS A 89 -10.35 5.97 8.05
C LYS A 89 -9.64 7.08 7.27
N THR A 90 -9.43 8.20 7.93
CA THR A 90 -8.64 9.33 7.43
C THR A 90 -7.37 9.55 8.27
N LEU A 91 -6.37 10.17 7.65
CA LEU A 91 -5.11 10.59 8.27
C LEU A 91 -4.82 12.05 7.92
N SER A 92 -4.14 12.76 8.82
CA SER A 92 -3.50 14.03 8.48
C SER A 92 -2.38 13.78 7.49
N THR A 93 -2.21 14.69 6.53
CA THR A 93 -1.10 14.66 5.58
C THR A 93 0.15 15.38 6.11
N GLU A 94 0.04 16.04 7.25
CA GLU A 94 1.17 16.67 7.92
C GLU A 94 2.20 15.61 8.30
N HIS A 95 3.40 15.71 7.71
CA HIS A 95 4.51 14.77 7.89
C HIS A 95 4.18 13.29 7.68
N LEU A 96 3.13 13.00 6.89
CA LEU A 96 2.72 11.65 6.54
C LEU A 96 3.79 10.97 5.68
N HIS A 97 4.15 9.74 6.02
CA HIS A 97 4.97 8.88 5.18
C HIS A 97 4.37 7.49 5.03
N ILE A 98 4.79 6.81 3.96
CA ILE A 98 4.31 5.48 3.59
C ILE A 98 5.50 4.54 3.52
N ASP A 99 5.50 3.51 4.36
CA ASP A 99 6.50 2.46 4.36
C ASP A 99 5.92 1.19 3.75
N ILE A 100 6.64 0.64 2.77
CA ILE A 100 6.23 -0.56 2.06
C ILE A 100 7.36 -1.58 2.18
N TYR A 101 7.01 -2.77 2.68
CA TYR A 101 7.93 -3.89 2.88
C TYR A 101 7.48 -5.06 2.02
N LEU A 102 8.35 -5.50 1.11
CA LEU A 102 8.05 -6.58 0.16
C LEU A 102 9.10 -7.69 0.27
N TYR A 103 8.64 -8.92 0.10
CA TYR A 103 9.50 -10.09 0.16
C TYR A 103 9.25 -10.97 -1.05
N GLU A 104 10.32 -11.25 -1.77
CA GLU A 104 10.34 -12.29 -2.80
C GLU A 104 10.46 -13.68 -2.13
N LYS A 105 10.35 -14.71 -2.95
CA LYS A 105 10.49 -16.12 -2.57
C LYS A 105 11.91 -16.44 -2.10
#